data_AF-A0A7C5PAH5-F1
#
_entry.id   AF-A0A7C5PAH5-F1
#
_cell.length_a   1.000
_cell.length_b   1.000
_cell.length_c   1.000
_cell.angle_alpha   90.00
_cell.angle_beta   90.00
_cell.angle_gamma   90.00
#
_symmetry.space_group_name_H-M   'P 1'
#
loop_
_entity.id
_entity.type
_entity.pdbx_description
1 polymer ?
#
loop_
_entity_poly.entity_id
_entity_poly.type
_entity_poly.pdbx_seq_one_letter_code
_entity_poly.pdbx_strand_id
1 'polypeptide(L)'
;MLFVIRRGRKDSELEAFYIENEPEKLSQIQNLKAERIFRLIMRDKRLFKVLEGSKYQNPKEIEKMLRTARIVLTSDAAEWEEYFKIRLQNKKVGKAELCRLCFLNGKITVLTEGNRIKHHHEFICESCAEEELK
;
A
#
# COMPACT_ATOMS: atom_id res chain seq x y z
N MET A 1 -10.44 -0.19 8.62
CA MET A 1 -9.66 0.79 7.83
C MET A 1 -8.38 0.12 7.38
N LEU A 2 -7.99 0.37 6.13
CA LEU A 2 -6.88 -0.30 5.48
C LEU A 2 -5.86 0.75 5.00
N PHE A 3 -4.58 0.47 5.23
CA PHE A 3 -3.48 1.13 4.54
C PHE A 3 -2.80 0.14 3.61
N VAL A 4 -2.66 0.53 2.36
CA VAL A 4 -1.75 -0.14 1.43
C VAL A 4 -0.49 0.71 1.34
N ILE A 5 0.66 0.13 1.67
CA ILE A 5 1.93 0.85 1.83
C ILE A 5 2.92 0.32 0.82
N ARG A 6 3.51 1.24 0.05
CA ARG A 6 4.56 0.95 -0.93
C ARG A 6 5.75 1.88 -0.80
N ARG A 7 6.83 1.54 -1.49
CA ARG A 7 8.00 2.42 -1.59
C ARG A 7 7.64 3.70 -2.33
N GLY A 8 8.05 4.83 -1.77
CA GLY A 8 7.96 6.14 -2.42
C GLY A 8 9.05 6.31 -3.48
N ARG A 9 9.23 7.56 -3.92
CA ARG A 9 10.24 7.90 -4.94
C ARG A 9 11.68 7.76 -4.45
N LYS A 10 11.88 7.82 -3.13
CA LYS A 10 13.17 7.67 -2.46
C LYS A 10 13.10 6.52 -1.48
N ASP A 11 14.25 5.93 -1.17
CA ASP A 11 14.39 4.84 -0.20
C ASP A 11 13.83 5.19 1.18
N SER A 12 13.93 6.47 1.55
CA SER A 12 13.43 7.00 2.81
C SER A 12 11.98 7.47 2.75
N GLU A 13 11.25 7.22 1.66
CA GLU A 13 9.86 7.65 1.49
C GLU A 13 8.96 6.42 1.30
N LEU A 14 7.78 6.45 1.89
CA LEU A 14 6.70 5.51 1.64
C LEU A 14 5.46 6.26 1.16
N GLU A 15 4.67 5.60 0.33
CA GLU A 15 3.32 6.04 0.00
C GLU A 15 2.32 5.14 0.70
N ALA A 16 1.44 5.74 1.47
CA ALA A 16 0.41 5.07 2.25
C ALA A 16 -0.95 5.47 1.70
N PHE A 17 -1.58 4.53 1.02
CA PHE A 17 -2.91 4.65 0.43
C PHE A 17 -3.94 4.24 1.47
N TYR A 18 -4.78 5.18 1.88
CA TYR A 18 -5.79 4.99 2.91
C TYR A 18 -7.12 4.63 2.27
N ILE A 19 -7.71 3.55 2.78
CA ILE A 19 -9.04 3.07 2.44
C ILE A 19 -9.87 3.00 3.71
N GLU A 20 -10.98 3.75 3.74
CA GLU A 20 -11.84 3.83 4.93
C GLU A 20 -12.58 2.51 5.12
N ASN A 21 -13.25 2.07 4.05
CA ASN A 21 -14.00 0.83 3.99
C ASN A 21 -13.10 -0.35 3.64
N GLU A 22 -12.52 -0.95 4.67
CA GLU A 22 -11.66 -2.12 4.56
C GLU A 22 -12.45 -3.35 4.07
N PRO A 23 -12.04 -4.00 2.96
CA PRO A 23 -12.60 -5.27 2.56
C PRO A 23 -12.27 -6.38 3.56
N GLU A 24 -13.20 -7.30 3.78
CA GLU A 24 -13.00 -8.42 4.70
C GLU A 24 -11.79 -9.28 4.30
N LYS A 25 -11.68 -9.60 3.01
CA LYS A 25 -10.60 -10.44 2.46
C LYS A 25 -9.70 -9.63 1.53
N LEU A 26 -8.39 -9.94 1.56
CA LEU A 26 -7.43 -9.31 0.62
C LEU A 26 -7.77 -9.61 -0.84
N SER A 27 -8.30 -10.80 -1.13
CA SER A 27 -8.73 -11.20 -2.48
C SER A 27 -9.87 -10.36 -3.04
N GLN A 28 -10.60 -9.63 -2.18
CA GLN A 28 -11.68 -8.72 -2.58
C GLN A 28 -11.15 -7.31 -2.89
N ILE A 29 -9.86 -7.02 -2.66
CA ILE A 29 -9.25 -5.75 -3.05
C ILE A 29 -9.00 -5.78 -4.55
N GLN A 30 -10.00 -5.34 -5.31
CA GLN A 30 -9.92 -5.18 -6.76
C GLN A 30 -10.46 -3.83 -7.16
N ASN A 31 -9.71 -3.10 -7.99
CA ASN A 31 -10.11 -1.81 -8.53
C ASN A 31 -10.48 -0.75 -7.48
N LEU A 32 -9.94 -0.84 -6.25
CA LEU A 32 -10.24 0.12 -5.19
C LEU A 32 -9.52 1.45 -5.45
N LYS A 33 -10.19 2.56 -5.19
CA LYS A 33 -9.56 3.87 -5.16
C LYS A 33 -9.25 4.24 -3.73
N ALA A 34 -8.05 4.76 -3.49
CA ALA A 34 -7.72 5.32 -2.19
C ALA A 34 -8.41 6.66 -2.00
N GLU A 35 -9.05 6.84 -0.86
CA GLU A 35 -9.72 8.07 -0.45
C GLU A 35 -8.68 9.14 -0.12
N ARG A 36 -7.54 8.73 0.47
CA ARG A 36 -6.43 9.62 0.83
C ARG A 36 -5.10 8.95 0.53
N ILE A 37 -4.10 9.74 0.16
CA ILE A 37 -2.74 9.27 -0.09
C ILE A 37 -1.79 10.10 0.75
N PHE A 38 -1.06 9.42 1.62
CA PHE A 38 -0.04 10.03 2.48
C PHE A 38 1.35 9.69 1.97
N ARG A 39 2.22 10.68 1.90
CA ARG A 39 3.65 10.49 1.77
C ARG A 39 4.27 10.49 3.15
N LEU A 40 4.77 9.33 3.55
CA LEU A 40 5.47 9.12 4.82
C LEU A 40 6.97 9.28 4.57
N ILE A 41 7.57 10.29 5.18
CA ILE A 41 9.01 10.53 5.11
C ILE A 41 9.62 9.88 6.34
N MET A 42 10.44 8.87 6.10
CA MET A 42 11.13 8.10 7.11
C MET A 42 12.56 8.64 7.30
N ARG A 43 13.02 8.68 8.55
CA ARG A 43 14.40 9.05 8.91
C ARG A 43 14.80 8.26 10.14
N ASP A 44 16.02 7.73 10.16
CA ASP A 44 16.55 6.93 11.28
C ASP A 44 15.59 5.81 11.71
N LYS A 45 15.04 5.10 10.71
CA LYS A 45 14.01 4.04 10.85
C LYS A 45 12.70 4.48 11.54
N ARG A 46 12.36 5.78 11.49
CA ARG A 46 11.16 6.35 12.15
C ARG A 46 10.41 7.28 11.21
N LEU A 47 9.10 7.42 11.44
CA LEU A 47 8.30 8.42 10.74
C LEU A 47 8.70 9.82 11.20
N PHE A 48 9.24 10.61 10.28
CA PHE A 48 9.73 11.96 10.55
C PHE A 48 8.70 13.02 10.14
N LYS A 49 8.14 12.88 8.94
CA LYS A 49 7.20 13.86 8.36
C LYS A 49 6.13 13.16 7.54
N VAL A 50 4.92 13.70 7.53
CA VAL A 50 3.83 13.21 6.69
C VAL A 50 3.27 14.34 5.84
N LEU A 51 2.99 14.04 4.58
CA LEU A 51 2.31 14.94 3.65
C LEU A 51 1.08 14.26 3.08
N GLU A 52 -0.01 15.00 2.93
CA GLU A 52 -1.17 14.61 2.12
C GLU A 52 -1.27 15.61 0.97
N GLY A 53 -0.90 15.16 -0.23
CA GLY A 53 -0.58 16.08 -1.34
C GLY A 53 0.53 17.05 -0.91
N SER A 54 0.21 18.35 -0.86
CA SER A 54 1.13 19.41 -0.41
C SER A 54 0.93 19.82 1.05
N LYS A 55 -0.07 19.26 1.74
CA LYS A 55 -0.42 19.65 3.11
C LYS A 55 0.35 18.81 4.12
N TYR A 56 0.96 19.47 5.11
CA TYR A 56 1.59 18.77 6.22
C TYR A 56 0.53 18.13 7.12
N GLN A 57 0.79 16.89 7.53
CA GLN A 57 -0.04 16.14 8.48
C GLN A 57 0.79 15.84 9.73
N ASN A 58 0.14 15.78 10.89
CA ASN A 58 0.81 15.49 12.14
C ASN A 58 1.30 14.02 12.17
N PRO A 59 2.62 13.76 12.21
CA PRO A 59 3.16 12.40 12.18
C PRO A 59 2.61 11.53 13.31
N LYS A 60 2.39 12.10 14.51
CA LYS A 60 1.88 11.34 15.66
C LYS A 60 0.44 10.86 15.45
N GLU A 61 -0.38 11.63 14.74
CA GLU A 61 -1.76 11.22 14.43
C GLU A 61 -1.78 10.10 13.40
N ILE A 62 -0.92 10.21 12.39
CA ILE A 62 -0.77 9.19 11.36
C ILE A 62 -0.19 7.90 11.96
N GLU A 63 0.78 7.96 12.88
CA GLU A 63 1.25 6.78 13.62
C GLU A 63 0.12 6.11 14.42
N LYS A 64 -0.80 6.88 15.03
CA LYS A 64 -1.96 6.33 15.73
C LYS A 64 -2.90 5.60 14.77
N MET A 65 -3.18 6.17 13.59
CA MET A 65 -3.98 5.52 12.56
C MET A 65 -3.32 4.23 12.07
N LEU A 66 -2.02 4.29 11.74
CA LEU A 66 -1.23 3.15 11.30
C LEU A 66 -1.16 2.04 12.34
N ARG A 67 -1.20 2.37 13.64
CA ARG A 67 -1.20 1.36 14.71
C ARG A 67 -2.47 0.51 14.74
N THR A 68 -3.62 1.09 14.46
CA THR A 68 -4.93 0.42 14.60
C THR A 68 -5.46 -0.17 13.29
N ALA A 69 -4.99 0.35 12.17
CA ALA A 69 -5.40 -0.09 10.84
C ALA A 69 -4.85 -1.47 10.46
N ARG A 70 -5.50 -2.13 9.52
CA ARG A 70 -4.86 -3.19 8.75
C ARG A 70 -3.85 -2.56 7.79
N ILE A 71 -2.66 -3.14 7.72
CA ILE A 71 -1.60 -2.67 6.81
C ILE A 71 -1.28 -3.79 5.83
N VAL A 72 -1.24 -3.46 4.55
CA VAL A 72 -0.75 -4.32 3.48
C VAL A 72 0.51 -3.67 2.92
N LEU A 73 1.65 -4.30 3.15
CA LEU A 73 2.93 -3.89 2.58
C LEU A 73 3.14 -4.58 1.24
N THR A 74 3.52 -3.80 0.24
CA THR A 74 4.08 -4.34 -0.99
C THR A 74 5.49 -4.85 -0.78
N SER A 75 5.97 -5.68 -1.70
CA SER A 75 7.30 -6.26 -1.62
C SER A 75 8.43 -5.23 -1.69
N ASP A 76 8.24 -4.11 -2.39
CA ASP A 76 9.19 -2.99 -2.44
C ASP A 76 9.25 -2.16 -1.14
N ALA A 77 8.27 -2.30 -0.24
CA ALA A 77 8.24 -1.69 1.08
C ALA A 77 8.53 -2.69 2.22
N ALA A 78 8.90 -3.93 1.89
CA ALA A 78 9.10 -4.99 2.87
C ALA A 78 10.19 -4.67 3.92
N GLU A 79 11.18 -3.85 3.56
CA GLU A 79 12.23 -3.39 4.47
C GLU A 79 11.68 -2.61 5.69
N TRP A 80 10.49 -2.03 5.55
CA TRP A 80 9.83 -1.23 6.59
C TRP A 80 8.89 -2.05 7.48
N GLU A 81 8.75 -3.36 7.26
CA GLU A 81 7.89 -4.24 8.04
C GLU A 81 8.21 -4.17 9.55
N GLU A 82 9.50 -4.13 9.91
CA GLU A 82 9.96 -4.04 11.29
C GLU A 82 9.39 -2.79 12.00
N TYR A 83 9.37 -1.65 11.31
CA TYR A 83 8.81 -0.42 11.84
C TYR A 83 7.32 -0.57 12.17
N PHE A 84 6.52 -1.15 11.29
CA PHE A 84 5.08 -1.31 11.52
C PHE A 84 4.77 -2.38 12.58
N LYS A 85 5.45 -3.53 12.54
CA LYS A 85 5.18 -4.65 13.45
C LYS A 85 5.75 -4.43 14.84
N ILE A 86 7.01 -4.03 14.94
CA ILE A 86 7.73 -3.94 16.22
C ILE A 86 7.54 -2.54 16.82
N ARG A 87 7.86 -1.50 16.04
CA ARG A 87 7.92 -0.13 16.55
C ARG A 87 6.54 0.48 16.77
N LEU A 88 5.61 0.24 15.84
CA LEU A 88 4.20 0.65 15.99
C LEU A 88 3.35 -0.40 16.71
N GLN A 89 3.87 -1.60 16.98
CA GLN A 89 3.16 -2.71 17.64
C GLN A 89 1.87 -3.13 16.90
N ASN A 90 1.81 -2.95 15.58
CA ASN A 90 0.65 -3.35 14.79
C ASN A 90 0.73 -4.83 14.41
N LYS A 91 -0.21 -5.63 14.91
CA LYS A 91 -0.32 -7.07 14.62
C LYS A 91 -1.01 -7.40 13.30
N LYS A 92 -1.70 -6.42 12.68
CA LYS A 92 -2.48 -6.56 11.44
C LYS A 92 -1.69 -6.14 10.20
N VAL A 93 -0.39 -6.40 10.20
CA VAL A 93 0.51 -6.10 9.08
C VAL A 93 0.69 -7.36 8.24
N GLY A 94 0.20 -7.34 7.01
CA GLY A 94 0.37 -8.39 6.00
C GLY A 94 1.21 -7.91 4.83
N LYS A 95 1.60 -8.85 3.97
CA LYS A 95 2.25 -8.57 2.69
C LYS A 95 1.32 -8.99 1.55
N ALA A 96 1.32 -8.22 0.48
CA ALA A 96 0.63 -8.60 -0.74
C ALA A 96 1.31 -7.99 -1.97
N GLU A 97 1.26 -8.72 -3.07
CA GLU A 97 1.62 -8.20 -4.38
C GLU A 97 0.45 -7.39 -4.94
N LEU A 98 0.76 -6.31 -5.67
CA LEU A 98 -0.25 -5.43 -6.26
C LEU A 98 -0.10 -5.40 -7.78
N CYS A 99 -1.22 -5.25 -8.48
CA CYS A 99 -1.18 -5.07 -9.92
C CYS A 99 -0.63 -3.68 -10.24
N ARG A 100 0.57 -3.63 -10.84
CA ARG A 100 1.24 -2.40 -11.23
C ARG A 100 0.41 -1.56 -12.21
N LEU A 101 -0.27 -2.19 -13.18
CA LEU A 101 -1.10 -1.50 -14.17
C LEU A 101 -2.34 -0.85 -13.54
N CYS A 102 -3.04 -1.55 -12.65
CA CYS A 102 -4.13 -0.94 -11.87
C CYS A 102 -3.63 0.30 -11.13
N PHE A 103 -2.43 0.23 -10.54
CA PHE A 103 -1.83 1.34 -9.81
C PHE A 103 -1.49 2.54 -10.68
N LEU A 104 -0.98 2.33 -11.90
CA LEU A 104 -0.77 3.41 -12.86
C LEU A 104 -2.07 4.16 -13.17
N ASN A 105 -3.20 3.44 -13.16
CA ASN A 105 -4.54 3.98 -13.33
C ASN A 105 -5.16 4.53 -12.02
N GLY A 106 -4.37 4.66 -10.95
CA GLY A 106 -4.83 5.16 -9.65
C GLY A 106 -5.74 4.20 -8.89
N LYS A 107 -5.72 2.91 -9.23
CA LYS A 107 -6.51 1.85 -8.60
C LYS A 107 -5.61 0.85 -7.86
N ILE A 108 -6.16 0.23 -6.84
CA ILE A 108 -5.49 -0.74 -5.99
C ILE A 108 -6.14 -2.09 -6.21
N THR A 109 -5.36 -3.03 -6.73
CA THR A 109 -5.76 -4.42 -6.92
C THR A 109 -4.70 -5.32 -6.34
N VAL A 110 -5.08 -6.16 -5.37
CA VAL A 110 -4.20 -7.19 -4.81
C VAL A 110 -4.16 -8.39 -5.74
N LEU A 111 -2.95 -8.83 -6.04
CA LEU A 111 -2.69 -10.05 -6.79
C LEU A 111 -2.75 -11.23 -5.85
N THR A 112 -3.58 -12.19 -6.23
CA THR A 112 -3.79 -13.48 -5.59
C THR A 112 -3.56 -14.57 -6.64
N GLU A 113 -3.43 -15.81 -6.21
CA GLU A 113 -3.20 -16.92 -7.15
C GLU A 113 -4.32 -17.08 -8.17
N GLY A 114 -5.56 -16.71 -7.81
CA GLY A 114 -6.73 -16.85 -8.67
C GLY A 114 -7.03 -15.68 -9.61
N ASN A 115 -6.31 -14.55 -9.50
CA ASN A 115 -6.55 -13.38 -10.37
C ASN A 115 -5.26 -12.79 -10.98
N ARG A 116 -4.12 -13.47 -10.81
CA ARG A 116 -2.83 -13.04 -11.38
C ARG A 116 -2.57 -13.75 -12.71
N ILE A 117 -2.14 -13.00 -13.71
CA ILE A 117 -1.70 -13.49 -15.00
C ILE A 117 -0.24 -13.07 -15.20
N LYS A 118 0.59 -14.02 -15.63
CA LYS A 118 1.99 -13.72 -15.96
C LYS A 118 2.01 -13.00 -17.31
N HIS A 119 2.47 -11.75 -17.30
CA HIS A 119 2.62 -10.92 -18.49
C HIS A 119 4.06 -10.43 -18.56
N HIS A 120 4.79 -10.84 -19.60
CA HIS A 120 6.24 -10.70 -19.70
C HIS A 120 6.99 -11.22 -18.45
N HIS A 121 7.61 -10.32 -17.68
CA HIS A 121 8.41 -10.60 -16.50
C HIS A 121 7.70 -10.28 -15.18
N GLU A 122 6.43 -9.86 -15.22
CA GLU A 122 5.66 -9.51 -14.03
C GLU A 122 4.29 -10.20 -13.98
N PHE A 123 3.64 -10.11 -12.82
CA PHE A 123 2.25 -10.53 -12.65
C PHE A 123 1.34 -9.30 -12.68
N ILE A 124 0.28 -9.38 -13.48
CA ILE A 124 -0.78 -8.36 -13.54
C ILE A 124 -2.13 -9.01 -13.23
N CYS A 125 -3.15 -8.21 -12.94
CA CYS A 125 -4.48 -8.77 -12.73
C CYS A 125 -5.10 -9.20 -14.06
N GLU A 126 -6.03 -10.13 -14.02
CA GLU A 126 -6.79 -10.61 -15.18
C GLU A 126 -7.38 -9.47 -16.01
N SER A 127 -8.03 -8.49 -15.37
CA SER A 127 -8.63 -7.34 -16.07
C SER A 127 -7.62 -6.51 -16.86
N CYS A 128 -6.42 -6.28 -16.32
CA CYS A 128 -5.39 -5.53 -17.06
C CYS A 128 -4.77 -6.39 -18.18
N ALA A 129 -4.66 -7.70 -17.98
CA ALA A 129 -4.17 -8.59 -19.05
C ALA A 129 -5.13 -8.63 -20.25
N GLU A 130 -6.45 -8.61 -20.00
CA GLU A 130 -7.45 -8.52 -21.06
C GLU A 130 -7.38 -7.20 -21.84
N GLU A 131 -7.06 -6.08 -21.17
CA GLU A 131 -6.88 -4.78 -21.82
C GLU A 131 -5.64 -4.75 -22.74
N GLU A 132 -4.53 -5.38 -22.35
CA GLU A 132 -3.29 -5.44 -23.15
C GLU A 132 -3.40 -6.38 -24.37
N LEU A 133 -4.36 -7.31 -24.37
CA LEU A 133 -4.62 -8.24 -25.48
C LEU A 133 -5.56 -7.67 -26.56
N LYS A 134 -6.16 -6.51 -26.32
CA LYS A 134 -7.04 -5.80 -27.28
C LYS A 134 -6.26 -4.78 -28.11
#